data_AF-A0A7L1XMW5-F1
#
_entry.id   AF-A0A7L1XMW5-F1
#
_cell.length_a   1.000
_cell.length_b   1.000
_cell.length_c   1.000
_cell.angle_alpha   90.00
_cell.angle_beta   90.00
_cell.angle_gamma   90.00
#
_symmetry.space_group_name_H-M   'P 1'
#
loop_
_entity.id
_entity.type
_entity.pdbx_description
1 polymer ?
#
loop_
_entity_poly.entity_id
_entity_poly.type
_entity_poly.pdbx_seq_one_letter_code
_entity_poly.pdbx_strand_id
1 'polypeptide(L)'
;KAKRKKQAAPEKPIKKQKTGESSKGAASSKQSSNRDENMFQIGKMRYVSVRDFKGKVLIDIREYWMDQEGEMKPGRKGISLNPEQWNQLKEQISDIDDAVRKL
;
A
#
# COMPACT_ATOMS: atom_id res chain seq x y z
N LYS A 1 -35.45 6.41 40.66
CA LYS A 1 -35.62 7.63 39.85
C LYS A 1 -34.29 7.95 39.17
N ALA A 2 -34.31 8.14 37.86
CA ALA A 2 -33.16 8.35 36.99
C ALA A 2 -32.54 9.76 37.08
N LYS A 3 -31.24 9.92 36.76
CA LYS A 3 -30.78 10.87 35.72
C LYS A 3 -29.30 10.72 35.35
N ARG A 4 -29.11 10.56 34.04
CA ARG A 4 -27.89 10.55 33.22
C ARG A 4 -27.33 11.97 33.09
N LYS A 5 -25.99 12.16 33.05
CA LYS A 5 -25.38 13.43 32.59
C LYS A 5 -24.13 13.20 31.75
N LYS A 6 -24.24 13.56 30.46
CA LYS A 6 -23.17 13.72 29.45
C LYS A 6 -22.23 14.88 29.80
N GLN A 7 -20.96 14.77 29.40
CA GLN A 7 -20.00 15.87 29.10
C GLN A 7 -19.08 15.31 27.99
N ALA A 8 -19.03 15.77 26.73
CA ALA A 8 -18.77 17.08 26.12
C ALA A 8 -17.32 17.57 26.30
N ALA A 9 -16.56 17.54 25.19
CA ALA A 9 -15.18 18.02 25.03
C ALA A 9 -15.07 19.55 25.12
N PRO A 10 -13.83 20.08 25.24
CA PRO A 10 -13.47 21.19 24.37
C PRO A 10 -12.02 21.18 23.84
N GLU A 11 -11.90 21.63 22.59
CA GLU A 11 -10.69 22.06 21.86
C GLU A 11 -9.94 23.25 22.50
N LYS A 12 -8.67 23.43 22.11
CA LYS A 12 -8.00 24.69 21.68
C LYS A 12 -6.46 24.48 21.59
N PRO A 13 -5.66 25.37 20.98
CA PRO A 13 -5.88 26.25 19.83
C PRO A 13 -4.70 26.33 18.82
N ILE A 14 -4.97 27.00 17.68
CA ILE A 14 -4.12 27.38 16.55
C ILE A 14 -3.23 28.62 16.83
N LYS A 15 -1.99 28.67 16.27
CA LYS A 15 -1.27 29.88 15.77
C LYS A 15 -0.06 29.44 14.89
N LYS A 16 -0.08 29.54 13.53
CA LYS A 16 0.27 30.68 12.62
C LYS A 16 1.70 31.23 12.88
N GLN A 17 2.66 31.28 11.95
CA GLN A 17 2.66 32.01 10.65
C GLN A 17 3.94 31.77 9.79
N LYS A 18 3.75 31.83 8.44
CA LYS A 18 4.54 32.50 7.34
C LYS A 18 6.03 32.11 7.13
N THR A 19 6.62 31.99 5.93
CA THR A 19 6.44 32.56 4.56
C THR A 19 7.46 31.86 3.64
N GLY A 20 7.26 31.83 2.31
CA GLY A 20 8.38 31.68 1.37
C GLY A 20 8.11 30.81 0.14
N GLU A 21 8.00 31.48 -1.01
CA GLU A 21 7.88 30.97 -2.37
C GLU A 21 9.17 30.25 -2.84
N SER A 22 9.07 29.05 -3.43
CA SER A 22 9.84 28.59 -4.61
C SER A 22 9.80 27.06 -4.81
N SER A 23 9.20 26.65 -5.93
CA SER A 23 9.67 25.65 -6.90
C SER A 23 10.31 24.32 -6.47
N LYS A 24 9.69 23.24 -6.97
CA LYS A 24 10.20 21.86 -7.23
C LYS A 24 10.43 20.92 -6.05
N GLY A 25 9.70 19.81 -6.08
CA GLY A 25 10.12 18.55 -5.49
C GLY A 25 8.98 17.82 -4.78
N ALA A 26 8.62 16.65 -5.31
CA ALA A 26 7.62 15.75 -4.75
C ALA A 26 7.83 15.49 -3.25
N ALA A 27 6.84 15.80 -2.42
CA ALA A 27 6.73 15.30 -1.07
C ALA A 27 5.29 15.46 -0.58
N SER A 28 4.45 14.44 -0.78
CA SER A 28 3.23 14.32 0.01
C SER A 28 3.48 13.33 1.14
N SER A 29 3.59 13.92 2.34
CA SER A 29 3.06 13.41 3.61
C SER A 29 3.47 12.01 4.08
N LYS A 30 4.53 12.02 4.90
CA LYS A 30 4.89 11.04 5.94
C LYS A 30 3.68 10.52 6.74
N GLN A 31 3.21 9.32 6.41
CA GLN A 31 2.64 8.36 7.36
C GLN A 31 2.73 6.93 6.80
N SER A 32 3.92 6.34 6.64
CA SER A 32 4.02 4.95 6.15
C SER A 32 5.41 4.31 6.30
N SER A 33 6.11 4.55 7.40
CA SER A 33 7.45 3.97 7.63
C SER A 33 7.37 2.49 8.02
N ASN A 34 7.06 1.61 7.04
CA ASN A 34 7.54 0.22 6.88
C ASN A 34 6.83 -0.49 5.71
N ARG A 35 5.58 -0.12 5.40
CA ARG A 35 4.76 -0.82 4.39
C ARG A 35 5.25 -0.66 2.95
N ASP A 36 5.90 0.46 2.65
CA ASP A 36 6.30 0.79 1.28
C ASP A 36 7.68 0.23 0.89
N GLU A 37 8.52 -0.12 1.88
CA GLU A 37 9.91 -0.56 1.63
C GLU A 37 9.99 -1.87 0.82
N ASN A 38 8.95 -2.70 0.91
CA ASN A 38 8.85 -3.97 0.19
C ASN A 38 7.71 -4.00 -0.83
N MET A 39 7.23 -2.84 -1.30
CA MET A 39 6.19 -2.74 -2.31
C MET A 39 6.76 -2.32 -3.67
N PHE A 40 6.63 -3.19 -4.67
CA PHE A 40 7.14 -3.02 -6.02
C PHE A 40 5.98 -2.78 -6.98
N GLN A 41 5.94 -1.63 -7.62
CA GLN A 41 4.88 -1.30 -8.57
C GLN A 41 5.11 -1.99 -9.93
N ILE A 42 4.10 -2.71 -10.43
CA ILE A 42 4.11 -3.39 -11.74
C ILE A 42 3.06 -2.84 -12.71
N GLY A 43 2.22 -1.90 -12.25
CA GLY A 43 1.23 -1.22 -13.07
C GLY A 43 0.56 -0.07 -12.31
N LYS A 44 -0.36 0.67 -12.95
CA LYS A 44 -1.00 1.87 -12.37
C LYS A 44 -1.58 1.63 -10.98
N MET A 45 -2.24 0.50 -10.78
CA MET A 45 -2.83 0.09 -9.50
C MET A 45 -2.47 -1.35 -9.17
N ARG A 46 -1.29 -1.83 -9.59
CA ARG A 46 -0.86 -3.21 -9.39
C ARG A 46 0.52 -3.24 -8.75
N TYR A 47 0.62 -3.99 -7.67
CA TYR A 47 1.82 -4.03 -6.83
C TYR A 47 2.16 -5.47 -6.45
N VAL A 48 3.45 -5.74 -6.35
CA VAL A 48 4.02 -6.93 -5.71
C VAL A 48 4.52 -6.48 -4.35
N SER A 49 4.10 -7.12 -3.26
CA SER A 49 4.57 -6.78 -1.90
C SER A 49 5.15 -7.99 -1.21
N VAL A 50 6.29 -7.83 -0.53
CA VAL A 50 6.89 -8.88 0.30
C VAL A 50 6.61 -8.56 1.75
N ARG A 51 5.93 -9.46 2.47
CA ARG A 51 5.54 -9.24 3.86
C ARG A 51 5.65 -10.52 4.69
N ASP A 52 5.92 -10.37 5.98
CA ASP A 52 5.74 -11.45 6.95
C ASP A 52 4.28 -11.46 7.44
N PHE A 53 3.61 -12.60 7.32
CA PHE A 53 2.31 -12.84 7.90
C PHE A 53 2.32 -14.13 8.70
N LYS A 54 2.18 -13.99 10.03
CA LYS A 54 2.16 -15.11 10.98
C LYS A 54 3.44 -15.98 10.92
N GLY A 55 4.61 -15.35 10.79
CA GLY A 55 5.91 -16.04 10.73
C GLY A 55 6.17 -16.72 9.38
N LYS A 56 5.45 -16.29 8.33
CA LYS A 56 5.62 -16.79 6.96
C LYS A 56 5.81 -15.61 6.04
N VAL A 57 6.91 -15.63 5.28
CA VAL A 57 7.14 -14.67 4.20
C VAL A 57 6.16 -14.98 3.07
N LEU A 58 5.42 -13.97 2.63
CA LEU A 58 4.49 -14.03 1.51
C LEU A 58 4.83 -12.94 0.51
N ILE A 59 4.74 -13.30 -0.77
CA ILE A 59 4.87 -12.40 -1.91
C ILE A 59 3.47 -12.20 -2.48
N ASP A 60 2.85 -11.05 -2.23
CA ASP A 60 1.48 -10.72 -2.65
C ASP A 60 1.51 -9.92 -3.95
N ILE A 61 0.94 -10.46 -5.02
CA ILE A 61 0.76 -9.79 -6.31
C ILE A 61 -0.71 -9.38 -6.40
N ARG A 62 -1.02 -8.08 -6.29
CA ARG A 62 -2.39 -7.62 -6.08
C ARG A 62 -2.71 -6.30 -6.78
N GLU A 63 -3.95 -6.21 -7.25
CA GLU A 63 -4.55 -4.96 -7.72
C GLU A 63 -5.15 -4.19 -6.54
N TYR A 64 -4.84 -2.90 -6.46
CA TYR A 64 -5.34 -1.98 -5.45
C TYR A 64 -6.42 -1.09 -6.05
N TRP A 65 -7.21 -0.48 -5.18
CA TRP A 65 -8.17 0.55 -5.55
C TRP A 65 -8.02 1.72 -4.56
N MET A 66 -8.44 2.90 -4.99
CA MET A 66 -8.40 4.11 -4.17
C MET A 66 -9.81 4.38 -3.66
N ASP A 67 -9.96 4.57 -2.36
CA ASP A 67 -11.24 4.95 -1.78
C ASP A 67 -11.54 6.44 -1.96
N GLN A 68 -12.74 6.86 -1.54
CA GLN A 68 -13.19 8.25 -1.61
C GLN A 68 -12.33 9.19 -0.73
N GLU A 69 -11.62 8.62 0.25
CA GLU A 69 -10.74 9.32 1.20
C GLU A 69 -9.30 9.44 0.65
N GLY A 70 -9.00 8.72 -0.45
CA GLY A 70 -7.69 8.72 -1.10
C GLY A 70 -6.72 7.67 -0.57
N GLU A 71 -7.16 6.71 0.25
CA GLU A 71 -6.30 5.61 0.70
C GLU A 71 -6.28 4.45 -0.32
N MET A 72 -5.10 3.86 -0.50
CA MET A 72 -4.95 2.65 -1.31
C MET A 72 -5.37 1.42 -0.51
N LYS A 73 -6.39 0.71 -1.00
CA LYS A 73 -6.89 -0.52 -0.41
C LYS A 73 -6.60 -1.72 -1.33
N PRO A 74 -6.22 -2.88 -0.76
CA PRO A 74 -6.06 -4.10 -1.54
C PRO A 74 -7.40 -4.54 -2.13
N GLY A 75 -7.41 -4.84 -3.43
CA GLY A 75 -8.58 -5.38 -4.13
C GLY A 75 -8.72 -6.88 -3.97
N ARG A 76 -9.86 -7.41 -4.43
CA ARG A 76 -10.14 -8.86 -4.48
C ARG A 76 -9.25 -9.59 -5.50
N LYS A 77 -8.81 -8.89 -6.55
CA LYS A 77 -7.93 -9.43 -7.58
C LYS A 77 -6.48 -9.45 -7.08
N GLY A 78 -5.96 -10.63 -6.79
CA GLY A 78 -4.57 -10.83 -6.41
C GLY A 78 -4.33 -12.22 -5.86
N ILE A 79 -3.05 -12.59 -5.77
CA ILE A 79 -2.59 -13.88 -5.24
C ILE A 79 -1.45 -13.64 -4.26
N SER A 80 -1.47 -14.39 -3.15
CA SER A 80 -0.33 -14.49 -2.23
C SER A 80 0.44 -15.75 -2.55
N LEU A 81 1.71 -15.61 -2.91
CA LEU A 81 2.62 -16.71 -3.17
C LEU A 81 3.49 -16.93 -1.92
N ASN A 82 3.77 -18.20 -1.62
CA ASN A 82 4.85 -18.53 -0.69
C ASN A 82 6.22 -18.42 -1.42
N PRO A 83 7.35 -18.48 -0.69
CA PRO A 83 8.67 -18.34 -1.31
C PRO A 83 8.98 -19.45 -2.34
N GLU A 84 8.42 -20.64 -2.13
CA GLU A 84 8.59 -21.79 -3.03
C GLU A 84 7.88 -21.57 -4.38
N GLN A 85 6.61 -21.18 -4.36
CA GLN A 85 5.82 -20.81 -5.54
C GLN A 85 6.45 -19.63 -6.28
N TRP A 86 6.98 -18.66 -5.54
CA TRP A 86 7.72 -17.54 -6.14
C TRP A 86 8.99 -18.00 -6.87
N ASN A 87 9.73 -18.96 -6.30
CA ASN A 87 10.90 -19.53 -6.96
C ASN A 87 10.51 -20.32 -8.22
N GLN A 88 9.49 -21.16 -8.17
CA GLN A 88 8.99 -21.87 -9.34
C GLN A 88 8.49 -20.91 -10.44
N LEU A 89 7.83 -19.81 -10.06
CA LEU A 89 7.43 -18.78 -11.01
C LEU A 89 8.66 -18.19 -11.71
N LYS A 90 9.72 -17.86 -10.97
CA LYS A 90 10.97 -17.34 -11.54
C LYS A 90 11.64 -18.32 -12.51
N GLU A 91 11.66 -19.61 -12.17
CA GLU A 91 12.21 -20.65 -13.04
C GLU A 91 11.46 -20.74 -14.37
N GLN A 92 10.14 -20.53 -14.34
CA GLN A 92 9.29 -20.56 -15.53
C GLN A 92 9.25 -19.22 -16.30
N ILE A 93 9.88 -18.14 -15.82
CA ILE A 93 9.83 -16.83 -16.50
C ILE A 93 10.30 -16.94 -17.96
N SER A 94 11.38 -17.71 -18.22
CA SER A 94 11.89 -17.87 -19.59
C SER A 94 10.85 -18.49 -20.53
N ASP A 95 10.20 -19.57 -20.08
CA ASP A 95 9.19 -20.26 -20.88
C ASP A 95 7.94 -19.40 -21.06
N ILE A 96 7.56 -18.63 -20.03
CA ILE A 96 6.46 -17.67 -20.08
C ILE A 96 6.77 -16.55 -21.08
N ASP A 97 7.97 -15.98 -21.04
CA ASP A 97 8.40 -14.92 -21.95
C ASP A 97 8.40 -15.40 -23.41
N ASP A 98 8.88 -16.63 -23.66
CA ASP A 98 8.82 -17.24 -24.99
C ASP A 98 7.39 -17.49 -25.46
N ALA A 99 6.49 -17.91 -24.57
CA ALA A 99 5.07 -18.07 -24.87
C ALA A 99 4.40 -16.72 -25.19
N VAL A 100 4.72 -15.66 -24.44
CA VAL A 100 4.22 -14.30 -24.67
C VAL A 100 4.68 -13.75 -26.02
N ARG A 101 5.93 -14.02 -26.42
CA ARG A 101 6.47 -13.58 -27.73
C ARG A 101 5.85 -14.30 -28.92
N LYS A 102 5.33 -15.51 -28.72
CA LYS A 102 4.69 -16.32 -29.77
C LYS A 102 3.22 -15.96 -30.01
N LEU A 103 2.59 -15.28 -29.06
CA LEU A 103 1.21 -14.76 -29.16
C LEU A 103 1.21 -13.34 -29.73
#